data_AF-A0A3N5J156-F1
#
_entry.id   AF-A0A3N5J156-F1
#
_cell.length_a   1.000
_cell.length_b   1.000
_cell.length_c   1.000
_cell.angle_alpha   90.00
_cell.angle_beta   90.00
_cell.angle_gamma   90.00
#
_symmetry.space_group_name_H-M   'P 1'
#
loop_
_entity.id
_entity.type
_entity.pdbx_description
1 polymer ?
#
loop_
_entity_poly.entity_id
_entity_poly.type
_entity_poly.pdbx_seq_one_letter_code
_entity_poly.pdbx_strand_id
1 'polypeptide(L)'
;KSIGLKDVKRITVNSAVTSATLLIIVAGASCFGRYLTLENIPNKITEVVMAGIQSPWVFLLAVNLLLLVVGMFMDVISATLIIGPVFLPMLMAYGIDPIHFGLLITVNMAIGYCTPPVGVSLYITGAMVNKDLVWVSKAVLPFILIQMVVLALITYVPEITLWLPRSLGFMQ
;
A
#
# COMPACT_ATOMS: atom_id res chain seq x y z
N LYS A 1 28.49 11.34 -16.60
CA LYS A 1 28.57 12.75 -16.14
C LYS A 1 29.22 12.75 -14.75
N SER A 2 30.34 13.44 -14.57
CA SER A 2 31.04 13.51 -13.27
C SER A 2 30.30 14.50 -12.36
N ILE A 3 29.90 14.08 -11.17
CA ILE A 3 29.12 14.88 -10.23
C ILE A 3 30.08 15.80 -9.48
N GLY A 4 29.90 17.13 -9.58
CA GLY A 4 30.75 18.08 -8.86
C GLY A 4 30.35 18.20 -7.38
N LEU A 5 31.27 18.67 -6.52
CA LEU A 5 30.99 18.87 -5.07
C LEU A 5 29.80 19.82 -4.80
N LYS A 6 29.51 20.74 -5.73
CA LYS A 6 28.33 21.62 -5.69
C LYS A 6 27.04 20.90 -6.07
N ASP A 7 27.11 19.91 -6.96
CA ASP A 7 25.98 19.06 -7.31
C ASP A 7 25.60 18.15 -6.15
N VAL A 8 26.58 17.66 -5.37
CA VAL A 8 26.32 16.88 -4.15
C VAL A 8 25.47 17.68 -3.18
N LYS A 9 25.85 18.92 -2.85
CA LYS A 9 25.05 19.79 -1.97
C LYS A 9 23.62 19.99 -2.51
N ARG A 10 23.47 20.22 -3.82
CA ARG A 10 22.15 20.40 -4.45
C ARG A 10 21.30 19.14 -4.37
N ILE A 11 21.87 17.97 -4.66
CA ILE A 11 21.17 16.68 -4.63
C ILE A 11 20.76 16.34 -3.19
N THR A 12 21.64 16.56 -2.21
CA THR A 12 21.33 16.34 -0.79
C THR A 12 20.18 17.24 -0.33
N VAL A 13 20.19 18.52 -0.68
CA VAL A 13 19.10 19.45 -0.31
C VAL A 13 17.78 19.01 -0.96
N ASN A 14 17.77 18.70 -2.26
CA ASN A 14 16.55 18.24 -2.94
C ASN A 14 16.00 16.95 -2.31
N SER A 15 16.88 15.99 -2.01
CA SER A 15 16.49 14.73 -1.35
C SER A 15 15.97 14.97 0.05
N ALA A 16 16.59 15.88 0.81
CA ALA A 16 16.14 16.25 2.16
C ALA A 16 14.76 16.91 2.15
N VAL A 17 14.44 17.74 1.14
CA VAL A 17 13.11 18.34 0.99
C VAL A 17 12.05 17.27 0.73
N THR A 18 12.32 16.31 -0.16
CA THR A 18 11.40 15.19 -0.41
C THR A 18 11.18 14.36 0.86
N SER A 19 12.25 14.03 1.59
CA SER A 19 12.15 13.31 2.86
C SER A 19 11.38 14.11 3.93
N ALA A 20 11.55 15.43 3.99
CA ALA A 20 10.86 16.28 4.94
C ALA A 20 9.33 16.27 4.71
N THR A 21 8.87 16.28 3.46
CA THR A 21 7.45 16.12 3.14
C THR A 21 6.90 14.80 3.65
N LEU A 22 7.65 13.69 3.50
CA LEU A 22 7.26 12.38 4.01
C LEU A 22 7.15 12.37 5.54
N LEU A 23 8.12 12.96 6.24
CA LEU A 23 8.13 13.01 7.70
C LEU A 23 6.95 13.81 8.27
N ILE A 24 6.51 14.87 7.59
CA ILE A 24 5.31 15.62 7.99
C ILE A 24 4.05 14.76 7.87
N ILE A 25 3.93 13.97 6.79
CA ILE A 25 2.82 13.04 6.61
C ILE A 25 2.85 11.95 7.70
N VAL A 26 4.02 11.39 8.00
CA VAL A 26 4.21 10.40 9.08
C VAL A 26 3.79 10.97 10.43
N ALA A 27 4.17 12.20 10.74
CA ALA A 27 3.79 12.86 12.00
C ALA A 27 2.27 13.03 12.11
N GLY A 28 1.62 13.50 11.04
CA GLY A 28 0.16 13.65 10.97
C GLY A 28 -0.57 12.31 11.06
N ALA A 29 -0.13 11.30 10.31
CA ALA A 29 -0.71 9.97 10.31
C ALA A 29 -0.53 9.26 11.67
N SER A 30 0.61 9.44 12.33
CA SER A 30 0.83 8.91 13.68
C SER A 30 -0.10 9.55 14.71
N CYS A 31 -0.29 10.87 14.62
CA CYS A 31 -1.25 11.60 15.45
C CYS A 31 -2.69 11.14 15.18
N PHE A 32 -3.06 10.98 13.90
CA PHE A 32 -4.37 10.48 13.48
C PHE A 32 -4.62 9.05 13.96
N GLY A 33 -3.66 8.14 13.80
CA GLY A 33 -3.75 6.77 14.30
C GLY A 33 -3.93 6.72 15.82
N ARG A 34 -3.23 7.61 16.55
CA ARG A 34 -3.41 7.73 18.00
C ARG A 34 -4.80 8.29 18.35
N TYR A 35 -5.28 9.29 17.63
CA TYR A 35 -6.61 9.86 17.82
C TYR A 35 -7.72 8.83 17.58
N LEU A 36 -7.65 8.06 16.49
CA LEU A 36 -8.57 6.97 16.21
C LEU A 36 -8.59 5.92 17.31
N THR A 37 -7.40 5.58 17.83
CA THR A 37 -7.26 4.64 18.96
C THR A 37 -7.94 5.18 20.22
N LEU A 38 -7.80 6.48 20.51
CA LEU A 38 -8.44 7.12 21.66
C LEU A 38 -9.97 7.11 21.55
N GLU A 39 -10.51 7.45 20.38
CA GLU A 39 -11.95 7.45 20.10
C GLU A 39 -12.57 6.04 19.96
N ASN A 40 -11.75 4.98 20.08
CA ASN A 40 -12.16 3.59 19.87
C ASN A 40 -12.89 3.35 18.54
N ILE A 41 -12.62 4.19 17.53
CA ILE A 41 -13.21 4.07 16.20
C ILE A 41 -12.85 2.73 15.54
N PRO A 42 -11.58 2.24 15.59
CA PRO A 42 -11.24 0.95 15.01
C PRO A 42 -12.05 -0.21 15.58
N ASN A 43 -12.36 -0.20 16.89
CA ASN A 43 -13.16 -1.23 17.54
C ASN A 43 -14.63 -1.17 17.06
N LYS A 44 -15.22 0.02 16.97
CA LYS A 44 -16.59 0.20 16.44
C LYS A 44 -16.70 -0.24 14.98
N ILE A 45 -15.71 0.07 14.14
CA ILE A 45 -15.67 -0.39 12.75
C ILE A 45 -15.55 -1.92 12.71
N THR A 46 -14.70 -2.50 13.56
CA THR A 46 -14.53 -3.96 13.66
C THR A 46 -15.86 -4.64 13.98
N GLU A 47 -16.62 -4.16 14.97
CA GLU A 47 -17.93 -4.71 15.34
C GLU A 47 -18.93 -4.65 14.18
N VAL A 48 -19.02 -3.51 13.48
CA VAL A 48 -19.91 -3.35 12.32
C VAL A 48 -19.51 -4.28 11.17
N VAL A 49 -18.21 -4.41 10.90
CA VAL A 49 -17.69 -5.27 9.84
C VAL A 49 -17.89 -6.75 10.20
N MET A 50 -17.63 -7.16 11.44
CA MET A 50 -17.86 -8.54 11.90
C MET A 50 -19.35 -8.91 11.94
N ALA A 51 -20.24 -7.94 12.16
CA ALA A 51 -21.68 -8.17 12.07
C ALA A 51 -22.14 -8.50 10.64
N GLY A 52 -21.48 -7.96 9.61
CA GLY A 52 -21.80 -8.18 8.20
C GLY A 52 -20.95 -9.25 7.50
N ILE A 53 -19.69 -9.43 7.90
CA ILE A 53 -18.70 -10.30 7.25
C ILE A 53 -18.23 -11.33 8.26
N GLN A 54 -18.71 -12.57 8.13
CA GLN A 54 -18.34 -13.67 9.02
C GLN A 54 -17.15 -14.49 8.52
N SER A 55 -16.79 -14.35 7.24
CA SER A 55 -15.73 -15.13 6.60
C SER A 55 -14.46 -14.30 6.42
N PRO A 56 -13.30 -14.74 6.94
CA PRO A 56 -12.01 -14.07 6.73
C PRO A 56 -11.67 -13.88 5.24
N TRP A 57 -12.10 -14.82 4.38
CA TRP A 57 -11.88 -14.74 2.94
C TRP A 57 -12.64 -13.59 2.28
N VAL A 58 -13.86 -13.33 2.74
CA VAL A 58 -14.69 -12.23 2.23
C VAL A 58 -14.16 -10.90 2.72
N PHE A 59 -13.67 -10.85 3.97
CA PHE A 59 -12.97 -9.69 4.51
C PHE A 59 -11.72 -9.37 3.68
N LEU A 60 -10.85 -10.35 3.44
CA LEU A 60 -9.64 -10.16 2.63
C LEU A 60 -9.96 -9.68 1.21
N LEU A 61 -10.99 -10.22 0.56
CA LEU A 61 -11.42 -9.77 -0.76
C LEU A 61 -11.87 -8.30 -0.73
N ALA A 62 -12.74 -7.94 0.23
CA ALA A 62 -13.24 -6.57 0.37
C ALA A 62 -12.09 -5.58 0.64
N VAL A 63 -11.12 -5.98 1.46
CA VAL A 63 -9.95 -5.17 1.77
C VAL A 63 -9.03 -5.03 0.56
N ASN A 64 -8.74 -6.09 -0.19
CA ASN A 64 -7.98 -5.99 -1.44
C ASN A 64 -8.63 -5.01 -2.43
N LEU A 65 -9.95 -5.10 -2.64
CA LEU A 65 -10.68 -4.17 -3.50
C LEU A 65 -10.58 -2.72 -3.00
N LEU A 66 -10.76 -2.50 -1.71
CA LEU A 66 -10.62 -1.18 -1.10
C LEU A 66 -9.19 -0.64 -1.26
N LEU A 67 -8.18 -1.48 -1.03
CA LEU A 67 -6.77 -1.10 -1.15
C LEU A 67 -6.38 -0.80 -2.60
N LEU A 68 -6.90 -1.52 -3.58
CA LEU A 68 -6.70 -1.22 -5.01
C LEU A 68 -7.28 0.16 -5.36
N VAL A 69 -8.51 0.43 -4.93
CA VAL A 69 -9.16 1.72 -5.16
C VAL A 69 -8.40 2.84 -4.47
N VAL A 70 -7.96 2.66 -3.22
CA VAL A 70 -7.17 3.68 -2.53
C VAL A 70 -5.81 3.88 -3.19
N GLY A 71 -5.12 2.80 -3.56
CA GLY A 71 -3.81 2.85 -4.21
C GLY A 71 -3.82 3.52 -5.58
N MET A 72 -4.99 3.61 -6.21
CA MET A 72 -5.19 4.38 -7.44
C MET A 72 -5.15 5.91 -7.24
N PHE A 73 -5.47 6.41 -6.04
CA PHE A 73 -5.55 7.84 -5.74
C PHE A 73 -4.48 8.34 -4.77
N MET A 74 -4.00 7.47 -3.88
CA MET A 74 -3.09 7.82 -2.79
C MET A 74 -1.69 7.28 -3.05
N ASP A 75 -0.68 8.04 -2.62
CA ASP A 75 0.70 7.56 -2.58
C ASP A 75 0.86 6.41 -1.57
N VAL A 76 1.75 5.45 -1.91
CA VAL A 76 1.96 4.20 -1.17
C VAL A 76 2.29 4.46 0.31
N ILE A 77 3.12 5.46 0.59
CA ILE A 77 3.57 5.77 1.96
C ILE A 77 2.40 6.35 2.76
N SER A 78 1.67 7.30 2.17
CA SER A 78 0.54 7.96 2.82
C SER A 78 -0.59 6.98 3.13
N ALA A 79 -0.93 6.12 2.17
CA ALA A 79 -1.95 5.10 2.34
C ALA A 79 -1.58 4.09 3.43
N THR A 80 -0.34 3.58 3.43
CA THR A 80 0.12 2.60 4.42
C THR A 80 0.07 3.17 5.85
N LEU A 81 0.46 4.42 6.04
CA LEU A 81 0.48 5.08 7.35
C LEU A 81 -0.93 5.36 7.91
N ILE A 82 -1.91 5.61 7.04
CA ILE A 82 -3.29 5.91 7.44
C ILE A 82 -4.09 4.61 7.62
N ILE A 83 -3.99 3.69 6.66
CA ILE A 83 -4.77 2.44 6.63
C ILE A 83 -4.22 1.41 7.61
N GLY A 84 -2.89 1.32 7.76
CA GLY A 84 -2.24 0.38 8.67
C GLY A 84 -2.84 0.35 10.08
N PRO A 85 -2.88 1.47 10.83
CA PRO A 85 -3.43 1.48 12.19
C PRO A 85 -4.95 1.27 12.23
N VAL A 86 -5.69 1.62 11.17
CA VAL A 86 -7.14 1.40 11.09
C VAL A 86 -7.45 -0.09 11.00
N PHE A 87 -6.69 -0.83 10.19
CA PHE A 87 -6.93 -2.24 9.92
C PHE A 87 -6.27 -3.20 10.91
N LEU A 88 -5.18 -2.79 11.57
CA LEU A 88 -4.47 -3.63 12.53
C LEU A 88 -5.36 -4.34 13.58
N PRO A 89 -6.32 -3.69 14.26
CA PRO A 89 -7.17 -4.38 15.24
C PRO A 89 -8.18 -5.33 14.58
N MET A 90 -8.64 -5.04 13.37
CA MET A 90 -9.53 -5.94 12.62
C MET A 90 -8.83 -7.26 12.28
N LEU A 91 -7.55 -7.22 11.92
CA LEU A 91 -6.79 -8.42 11.56
C LEU A 91 -6.68 -9.42 12.72
N MET A 92 -6.46 -8.90 13.93
CA MET A 92 -6.40 -9.74 15.13
C MET A 92 -7.74 -10.43 15.39
N ALA A 93 -8.87 -9.77 15.11
CA ALA A 93 -10.21 -10.35 15.26
C ALA A 93 -10.50 -11.46 14.23
N TYR A 94 -9.93 -11.38 13.02
CA TYR A 94 -10.07 -12.41 11.98
C TYR A 94 -8.95 -13.46 11.99
N GLY A 95 -7.98 -13.38 12.91
CA GLY A 95 -6.84 -14.30 12.98
C GLY A 95 -5.86 -14.16 11.80
N ILE A 96 -5.80 -12.99 11.18
CA ILE A 96 -4.90 -12.72 10.05
C ILE A 96 -3.57 -12.17 10.58
N ASP A 97 -2.46 -12.70 10.08
CA ASP A 97 -1.12 -12.27 10.46
C ASP A 97 -0.83 -10.83 9.99
N PRO A 98 -0.31 -9.94 10.86
CA PRO A 98 0.04 -8.56 10.49
C PRO A 98 1.08 -8.45 9.37
N ILE A 99 2.01 -9.40 9.26
CA ILE A 99 3.03 -9.45 8.20
C ILE A 99 2.35 -9.77 6.87
N HIS A 100 1.44 -10.75 6.88
CA HIS A 100 0.66 -11.08 5.69
C HIS A 100 -0.14 -9.87 5.20
N PHE A 101 -0.77 -9.15 6.12
CA PHE A 101 -1.49 -7.92 5.79
C PHE A 101 -0.60 -6.78 5.30
N GLY A 102 0.57 -6.58 5.91
CA GLY A 102 1.53 -5.58 5.46
C GLY A 102 1.99 -5.84 4.01
N LEU A 103 2.17 -7.12 3.66
CA LEU A 103 2.45 -7.53 2.28
C LEU A 103 1.25 -7.25 1.36
N LEU A 104 0.04 -7.59 1.79
CA LEU A 104 -1.19 -7.29 1.03
C LEU A 104 -1.33 -5.79 0.76
N ILE A 105 -1.16 -4.92 1.76
CA ILE A 105 -1.14 -3.47 1.56
C ILE A 105 -0.09 -3.11 0.51
N THR A 106 1.15 -3.58 0.69
CA THR A 106 2.25 -3.20 -0.19
C THR A 106 1.99 -3.59 -1.65
N VAL A 107 1.52 -4.82 -1.89
CA VAL A 107 1.23 -5.32 -3.23
C VAL A 107 0.02 -4.60 -3.84
N ASN A 108 -1.08 -4.44 -3.10
CA ASN A 108 -2.25 -3.70 -3.60
C ASN A 108 -1.91 -2.25 -3.96
N MET A 109 -1.13 -1.57 -3.11
CA MET A 109 -0.71 -0.20 -3.35
C MET A 109 0.23 -0.11 -4.55
N ALA A 110 1.15 -1.06 -4.73
CA ALA A 110 2.00 -1.11 -5.91
C ALA A 110 1.18 -1.31 -7.21
N ILE A 111 0.17 -2.18 -7.18
CA ILE A 111 -0.75 -2.39 -8.32
C ILE A 111 -1.56 -1.12 -8.59
N GLY A 112 -2.15 -0.52 -7.54
CA GLY A 112 -2.91 0.72 -7.63
C GLY A 112 -2.09 1.87 -8.23
N TYR A 113 -0.82 2.00 -7.84
CA TYR A 113 0.10 3.02 -8.35
C TYR A 113 0.44 2.86 -9.84
N CYS A 114 0.27 1.65 -10.38
CA CYS A 114 0.44 1.32 -11.80
C CYS A 114 -0.87 1.32 -12.60
N THR A 115 -2.03 1.47 -11.93
CA THR A 115 -3.35 1.38 -12.55
C THR A 115 -3.92 2.79 -12.82
N PRO A 116 -4.57 3.05 -13.98
CA PRO A 116 -5.15 4.36 -14.31
C PRO A 116 -6.33 4.70 -13.38
N PRO A 117 -6.16 5.72 -12.50
CA PRO A 117 -6.79 7.04 -12.69
C PRO A 117 -5.87 8.24 -12.33
N VAL A 118 -4.96 8.10 -11.36
CA VAL A 118 -3.91 9.11 -11.03
C VAL A 118 -2.50 8.55 -11.29
N GLY A 119 -2.37 7.21 -11.45
CA GLY A 119 -1.13 6.42 -11.64
C GLY A 119 0.13 7.22 -11.97
N VAL A 120 0.81 7.70 -10.93
CA VAL A 120 1.96 8.62 -11.07
C VAL A 120 3.07 7.98 -11.90
N SER A 121 3.25 6.67 -11.77
CA SER A 121 4.17 5.90 -12.61
C SER A 121 3.81 5.99 -14.12
N LEU A 122 2.53 5.83 -14.47
CA LEU A 122 2.05 5.96 -15.85
C LEU A 122 2.21 7.40 -16.39
N TYR A 123 1.99 8.41 -15.55
CA TYR A 123 2.18 9.82 -15.93
C TYR A 123 3.65 10.16 -16.18
N ILE A 124 4.56 9.72 -15.29
CA ILE A 124 6.01 9.94 -15.45
C ILE A 124 6.53 9.23 -16.70
N THR A 125 6.12 7.98 -16.93
CA THR A 125 6.51 7.23 -18.13
C THR A 125 5.90 7.83 -19.40
N GLY A 126 4.64 8.26 -19.38
CA GLY A 126 4.00 8.94 -20.51
C GLY A 126 4.70 10.25 -20.87
N ALA A 127 5.08 11.05 -19.88
CA ALA A 127 5.86 12.28 -20.08
C ALA A 127 7.26 11.99 -20.66
N MET A 128 7.91 10.91 -20.24
CA MET A 128 9.23 10.51 -20.76
C MET A 128 9.17 10.01 -22.20
N VAL A 129 8.11 9.26 -22.55
CA VAL A 129 7.94 8.63 -23.87
C VAL A 129 7.16 9.53 -24.85
N ASN A 130 6.65 10.68 -24.40
CA ASN A 130 5.86 11.64 -25.18
C ASN A 130 4.64 10.99 -25.86
N LYS A 131 3.97 10.10 -25.11
CA LYS A 131 2.80 9.34 -25.56
C LYS A 131 1.64 9.57 -24.59
N ASP A 132 0.42 9.48 -25.09
CA ASP A 132 -0.78 9.63 -24.28
C ASP A 132 -0.85 8.59 -23.15
N LEU A 133 -1.39 9.02 -22.00
CA LEU A 133 -1.61 8.16 -20.83
C LEU A 133 -2.38 6.89 -21.18
N VAL A 134 -3.34 6.99 -22.10
CA VAL A 134 -4.16 5.86 -22.58
C VAL A 134 -3.31 4.81 -23.30
N TRP A 135 -2.29 5.26 -24.05
CA TRP A 135 -1.39 4.35 -24.77
C TRP A 135 -0.50 3.58 -23.78
N VAL A 136 0.07 4.28 -22.80
CA VAL A 136 0.91 3.66 -21.76
C VAL A 136 0.09 2.72 -20.87
N SER A 137 -1.12 3.14 -20.49
CA SER A 137 -2.03 2.32 -19.69
C SER A 137 -2.40 1.00 -20.38
N LYS A 138 -2.69 1.03 -21.68
CA LYS A 138 -2.94 -0.20 -22.46
C LYS A 138 -1.71 -1.11 -22.53
N ALA A 139 -0.51 -0.54 -22.59
CA ALA A 139 0.73 -1.32 -22.61
C ALA A 139 1.03 -1.98 -21.25
N VAL A 140 0.62 -1.37 -20.14
CA VAL A 140 0.84 -1.88 -18.77
C VAL A 140 -0.27 -2.85 -18.33
N LEU A 141 -1.44 -2.82 -18.97
CA LEU A 141 -2.56 -3.74 -18.69
C LEU A 141 -2.19 -5.24 -18.59
N PRO A 142 -1.38 -5.85 -19.49
CA PRO A 142 -0.97 -7.25 -19.32
C PRO A 142 -0.15 -7.49 -18.04
N PHE A 143 0.65 -6.52 -17.60
CA PHE A 143 1.39 -6.63 -16.34
C PHE A 143 0.47 -6.50 -15.13
N ILE A 144 -0.55 -5.62 -15.19
CA ILE A 144 -1.56 -5.51 -14.14
C ILE A 144 -2.32 -6.84 -13.99
N LEU A 145 -2.69 -7.49 -15.10
CA LEU A 145 -3.35 -8.80 -15.05
C LEU A 145 -2.48 -9.86 -14.34
N ILE A 146 -1.19 -9.91 -14.64
CA ILE A 146 -0.26 -10.82 -13.95
C ILE A 146 -0.20 -10.49 -12.45
N GLN A 147 -0.10 -9.20 -12.10
CA GLN A 147 -0.06 -8.78 -10.71
C GLN A 147 -1.37 -9.09 -9.96
N MET A 148 -2.53 -9.00 -10.61
CA MET A 148 -3.82 -9.39 -10.03
C MET A 148 -3.89 -10.89 -9.75
N VAL A 149 -3.32 -11.73 -10.63
CA VAL A 149 -3.22 -13.18 -10.40
C VAL A 149 -2.29 -13.48 -9.22
N VAL A 150 -1.14 -12.81 -9.16
CA VAL A 150 -0.21 -12.94 -8.03
C VAL A 150 -0.86 -12.47 -6.73
N LEU A 151 -1.63 -11.37 -6.76
CA LEU A 151 -2.37 -10.86 -5.61
C LEU A 151 -3.39 -11.88 -5.11
N ALA A 152 -4.14 -12.51 -6.01
CA ALA A 152 -5.07 -13.58 -5.66
C ALA A 152 -4.34 -14.77 -5.03
N LEU A 153 -3.23 -15.22 -5.63
CA LEU A 153 -2.42 -16.31 -5.08
C LEU A 153 -1.89 -16.00 -3.68
N ILE A 154 -1.37 -14.79 -3.48
CA ILE A 154 -0.89 -14.32 -2.18
C ILE A 154 -2.04 -14.28 -1.17
N THR A 155 -3.16 -13.66 -1.54
CA THR A 155 -4.34 -13.52 -0.65
C THR A 155 -4.90 -14.87 -0.23
N TYR A 156 -4.97 -15.83 -1.14
CA TYR A 156 -5.63 -17.11 -0.88
C TYR A 156 -4.69 -18.20 -0.35
N VAL A 157 -3.38 -18.05 -0.56
CA VAL A 157 -2.36 -19.01 -0.11
C VAL A 157 -1.34 -18.30 0.78
N PRO A 158 -1.70 -18.02 2.05
CA PRO A 158 -0.82 -17.29 2.96
C PRO A 158 0.50 -18.03 3.20
N GLU A 159 0.54 -19.36 3.06
CA GLU A 159 1.78 -20.15 3.16
C GLU A 159 2.86 -19.72 2.17
N ILE A 160 2.53 -19.31 0.94
CA ILE A 160 3.54 -18.82 -0.02
C ILE A 160 4.25 -17.58 0.53
N THR A 161 3.50 -16.75 1.26
CA THR A 161 4.00 -15.48 1.80
C THR A 161 4.59 -15.59 3.20
N LEU A 162 4.11 -16.55 3.98
CA LEU A 162 4.54 -16.79 5.36
C LEU A 162 5.67 -17.83 5.43
N TRP A 163 5.89 -18.63 4.38
CA TRP A 163 7.00 -19.59 4.33
C TRP A 163 8.37 -18.91 4.41
N LEU A 164 8.58 -17.82 3.66
CA LEU A 164 9.87 -17.13 3.64
C LEU A 164 10.18 -16.42 4.98
N PRO A 165 9.28 -15.61 5.58
CA PRO A 165 9.54 -14.98 6.87
C PRO A 165 9.64 -16.00 8.02
N ARG A 166 8.94 -17.14 7.94
CA ARG A 166 9.08 -18.24 8.91
C ARG A 166 10.44 -18.93 8.78
N SER A 167 10.94 -19.13 7.56
CA SER A 167 12.27 -19.70 7.31
C SER A 167 13.42 -18.76 7.74
N LEU A 168 13.19 -17.45 7.70
CA LEU A 168 14.14 -16.42 8.11
C LEU A 168 14.06 -16.04 9.60
N GLY A 169 13.13 -16.64 10.37
CA GLY A 169 13.01 -16.39 11.81
C GLY A 169 12.33 -15.08 12.22
N PHE A 170 11.63 -14.41 11.29
CA PHE A 170 10.88 -13.17 11.57
C PHE A 170 9.49 -13.40 12.19
N MET A 171 9.05 -14.66 12.29
CA MET A 171 7.87 -15.07 13.05
C MET A 171 8.33 -15.89 14.26
N GLN A 172 8.30 -15.27 15.43
CA GLN A 172 8.26 -15.95 16.73
C GLN A 172 6.88 -15.78 17.34
#